data_AF-A0A7C2FIC6-F1
#
_entry.id   AF-A0A7C2FIC6-F1
#
_cell.length_a   1.000
_cell.length_b   1.000
_cell.length_c   1.000
_cell.angle_alpha   90.00
_cell.angle_beta   90.00
_cell.angle_gamma   90.00
#
_symmetry.space_group_name_H-M   'P 1'
#
loop_
_entity.id
_entity.type
_entity.pdbx_description
1 polymer ?
#
loop_
_entity_poly.entity_id
_entity_poly.type
_entity_poly.pdbx_seq_one_letter_code
_entity_poly.pdbx_strand_id
1 'polypeptide(L)'
;MPRRGHRWKTPPEQLTLTLRAESLVFGGAALARGPDGRVVFTWFAAPGELVEAVVEREYPDYLEAVTTRVLEPSPDRVEPRCPLFGECGGCQLQHMAYPAQLRAKEAVVREQLKRIGGLDDDVVRPIVGAREPWGYRNHVRFSTGKKFGDVGFISRRGHGLLKVENCPIADPWVNDILPRLQGHGAGLHQIQVRHSAATGSFLVNPAVPGVPFPTGQTSYLERLAGHDFVVSASAFFQVNTAQAEELVRLVGEALPSRGRLLVDAFAGVGTFARIFADRFDSVIAIAESNSAARDAKVNLGPVKNARIRIGKVEDILPAFED
;
A
#
# COMPACT_ATOMS: atom_id res chain seq x y z
N MET A 1 -28.90 -11.53 -3.46
CA MET A 1 -27.65 -12.33 -3.35
C MET A 1 -27.56 -12.90 -1.94
N PRO A 2 -27.54 -14.22 -1.76
CA PRO A 2 -27.41 -14.78 -0.43
C PRO A 2 -26.01 -14.49 0.09
N ARG A 3 -25.92 -13.88 1.29
CA ARG A 3 -24.66 -13.68 2.00
C ARG A 3 -24.01 -15.06 2.19
N ARG A 4 -22.90 -15.33 1.50
CA ARG A 4 -22.09 -16.53 1.74
C ARG A 4 -21.68 -16.49 3.22
N GLY A 5 -22.29 -17.37 4.02
CA GLY A 5 -21.94 -17.55 5.42
C GLY A 5 -20.44 -17.80 5.53
N HIS A 6 -19.79 -17.21 6.53
CA HIS A 6 -18.38 -17.40 6.78
C HIS A 6 -18.09 -18.90 6.95
N ARG A 7 -17.30 -19.47 6.03
CA ARG A 7 -16.96 -20.90 5.96
C ARG A 7 -15.82 -21.30 6.91
N TRP A 8 -15.52 -20.47 7.90
CA TRP A 8 -14.45 -20.71 8.86
C TRP A 8 -15.00 -20.76 10.27
N LYS A 9 -14.31 -21.50 11.13
CA LYS A 9 -14.61 -21.57 12.56
C LYS A 9 -13.42 -21.03 13.35
N THR A 10 -13.69 -20.35 14.46
CA THR A 10 -12.69 -20.13 15.48
C THR A 10 -12.50 -21.44 16.24
N PRO A 11 -11.27 -21.94 16.42
CA PRO A 11 -11.03 -23.13 17.22
C PRO A 11 -11.65 -22.98 18.63
N PRO A 12 -12.35 -24.00 19.16
CA PRO A 12 -13.01 -23.93 20.46
C PRO A 12 -12.03 -23.82 21.63
N GLU A 13 -10.79 -24.28 21.44
CA GLU A 13 -9.65 -24.10 22.35
C GLU A 13 -8.48 -23.47 21.57
N GLN A 14 -7.54 -22.80 22.26
CA GLN A 14 -6.33 -22.25 21.63
C GLN A 14 -5.45 -23.39 21.08
N LEU A 15 -5.73 -23.81 19.84
CA LEU A 15 -4.90 -24.76 19.12
C LEU A 15 -3.57 -24.10 18.80
N THR A 16 -2.50 -24.60 19.42
CA THR A 16 -1.13 -24.17 19.19
C THR A 16 -0.40 -25.25 18.39
N LEU A 17 0.27 -24.85 17.32
CA LEU A 17 1.04 -25.73 16.44
C LEU A 17 2.52 -25.33 16.47
N THR A 18 3.41 -26.31 16.46
CA THR A 18 4.83 -26.09 16.14
C THR A 18 5.00 -26.26 14.63
N LEU A 19 5.45 -25.20 13.94
CA LEU A 19 5.47 -25.11 12.49
C LEU A 19 6.85 -24.72 11.98
N ARG A 20 7.30 -25.38 10.91
CA ARG A 20 8.46 -24.94 10.12
C ARG A 20 7.96 -24.02 9.01
N ALA A 21 8.39 -22.76 9.02
CA ALA A 21 8.06 -21.79 7.97
C ALA A 21 8.92 -22.04 6.72
N GLU A 22 8.30 -22.38 5.59
CA GLU A 22 9.00 -22.78 4.37
C GLU A 22 9.34 -21.57 3.47
N SER A 23 8.35 -20.73 3.19
CA SER A 23 8.46 -19.58 2.28
C SER A 23 7.41 -18.52 2.62
N LEU A 24 7.53 -17.31 2.06
CA LEU A 24 6.44 -16.32 2.15
C LEU A 24 5.50 -16.44 0.96
N VAL A 25 4.21 -16.21 1.20
CA VAL A 25 3.21 -16.04 0.16
C VAL A 25 2.82 -14.57 0.01
N PHE A 26 2.09 -14.26 -1.08
CA PHE A 26 1.47 -12.96 -1.25
C PHE A 26 0.67 -12.55 0.00
N GLY A 27 0.88 -11.32 0.45
CA GLY A 27 0.29 -10.80 1.69
C GLY A 27 1.18 -10.89 2.92
N GLY A 28 2.26 -11.70 2.90
CA GLY A 28 3.31 -11.69 3.93
C GLY A 28 3.14 -12.73 5.05
N ALA A 29 2.20 -13.67 4.92
CA ALA A 29 2.19 -14.87 5.76
C ALA A 29 3.24 -15.86 5.26
N ALA A 30 3.82 -16.65 6.18
CA ALA A 30 4.64 -17.78 5.81
C ALA A 30 3.79 -19.02 5.54
N LEU A 31 4.19 -19.80 4.55
CA LEU A 31 3.65 -21.11 4.25
C LEU A 31 4.30 -22.14 5.18
N ALA A 32 3.48 -22.97 5.82
CA ALA A 32 3.91 -24.13 6.58
C ALA A 32 2.93 -25.29 6.36
N ARG A 33 3.30 -26.49 6.85
CA ARG A 33 2.42 -27.66 6.86
C ARG A 33 2.07 -28.04 8.28
N GLY A 34 0.79 -28.22 8.54
CA GLY A 34 0.29 -28.72 9.81
C GLY A 34 0.56 -30.22 9.99
N PRO A 35 0.46 -30.74 11.22
CA PRO A 35 0.62 -32.18 11.49
C PRO A 35 -0.40 -33.07 10.74
N ASP A 36 -1.56 -32.51 10.39
CA ASP A 36 -2.63 -33.15 9.63
C ASP A 36 -2.47 -33.03 8.10
N GLY A 37 -1.35 -32.47 7.64
CA GLY A 37 -1.04 -32.26 6.23
C GLY A 37 -1.67 -31.02 5.59
N ARG A 38 -2.54 -30.29 6.31
CA ARG A 38 -3.12 -29.04 5.79
C ARG A 38 -2.08 -27.94 5.64
N VAL A 39 -2.32 -27.05 4.69
CA VAL A 39 -1.54 -25.82 4.54
C VAL A 39 -1.85 -24.89 5.71
N VAL A 40 -0.81 -24.29 6.30
CA VAL A 40 -0.95 -23.29 7.36
C VAL A 40 -0.32 -21.99 6.89
N PHE A 41 -1.10 -20.91 6.88
CA PHE A 41 -0.61 -19.55 6.70
C PHE A 41 -0.29 -18.97 8.07
N THR A 42 0.99 -18.91 8.43
CA THR A 42 1.46 -18.40 9.72
C THR A 42 1.98 -16.98 9.60
N TRP A 43 1.28 -16.05 10.24
CA TRP A 43 1.67 -14.64 10.27
C TRP A 43 2.88 -14.42 11.18
N PHE A 44 3.76 -13.49 10.78
CA PHE A 44 4.93 -13.03 11.54
C PHE A 44 6.04 -14.06 11.79
N ALA A 45 6.05 -15.16 11.02
CA ALA A 45 7.20 -16.03 10.86
C ALA A 45 8.00 -15.64 9.61
N ALA A 46 9.32 -15.69 9.71
CA ALA A 46 10.22 -15.59 8.57
C ALA A 46 10.49 -16.99 7.96
N PRO A 47 10.84 -17.09 6.67
CA PRO A 47 11.27 -18.36 6.07
C PRO A 47 12.46 -18.99 6.82
N GLY A 48 12.40 -20.31 7.00
CA GLY A 48 13.39 -21.12 7.71
C GLY A 48 13.12 -21.32 9.21
N GLU A 49 12.23 -20.53 9.80
CA GLU A 49 12.01 -20.54 11.25
C GLU A 49 11.24 -21.77 11.72
N LEU A 50 11.59 -22.24 12.93
CA LEU A 50 10.69 -23.07 13.73
C LEU A 50 9.93 -22.15 14.70
N VAL A 51 8.60 -22.19 14.64
CA VAL A 51 7.74 -21.31 15.43
C VAL A 51 6.65 -22.08 16.15
N GLU A 52 6.22 -21.58 17.30
CA GLU A 52 4.91 -21.88 17.85
C GLU A 52 3.93 -20.83 17.34
N ALA A 53 2.80 -21.29 16.80
CA ALA A 53 1.76 -20.44 16.26
C ALA A 53 0.39 -20.88 16.78
N VAL A 54 -0.43 -19.90 17.16
CA VAL A 54 -1.82 -20.11 17.57
C VAL A 54 -2.71 -19.99 16.34
N VAL A 55 -3.55 -20.99 16.10
CA VAL A 55 -4.54 -20.99 15.02
C VAL A 55 -5.65 -19.99 15.35
N GLU A 56 -5.82 -18.97 14.51
CA GLU A 56 -6.89 -17.97 14.65
C GLU A 56 -8.13 -18.34 13.85
N ARG A 57 -7.97 -19.02 12.70
CA ARG A 57 -9.09 -19.46 11.85
C ARG A 57 -8.82 -20.82 11.22
N GLU A 58 -9.87 -21.64 11.21
CA GLU A 58 -9.85 -22.95 10.57
C GLU A 58 -10.80 -22.98 9.36
N TYR A 59 -10.25 -23.40 8.22
CA TYR A 59 -10.96 -23.67 6.98
C TYR A 59 -10.84 -25.17 6.64
N PRO A 60 -11.70 -25.70 5.75
CA PRO A 60 -11.62 -27.11 5.35
C PRO A 60 -10.24 -27.52 4.81
N ASP A 61 -9.61 -26.67 4.01
CA ASP A 61 -8.38 -27.01 3.28
C ASP A 61 -7.10 -26.39 3.87
N TYR A 62 -7.23 -25.41 4.77
CA TYR A 62 -6.10 -24.68 5.32
C TYR A 62 -6.39 -24.05 6.69
N LEU A 63 -5.33 -23.63 7.38
CA LEU A 63 -5.38 -22.90 8.65
C LEU A 63 -4.76 -21.51 8.51
N GLU A 64 -5.29 -20.54 9.24
CA GLU A 64 -4.62 -19.26 9.48
C GLU A 64 -4.14 -19.22 10.94
N ALA A 65 -2.85 -19.01 11.13
CA ALA A 65 -2.21 -18.99 12.43
C ALA A 65 -1.35 -17.74 12.60
N VAL A 66 -0.99 -17.43 13.84
CA VAL A 66 -0.13 -16.30 14.18
C VAL A 66 0.98 -16.81 15.07
N THR A 67 2.21 -16.48 14.69
CA THR A 67 3.40 -16.81 15.48
C THR A 67 3.34 -16.12 16.83
N THR A 68 3.39 -16.90 17.90
CA THR A 68 3.44 -16.42 19.30
C THR A 68 4.83 -16.55 19.90
N ARG A 69 5.62 -17.53 19.45
CA ARG A 69 7.00 -17.73 19.89
C ARG A 69 7.86 -18.26 18.74
N VAL A 70 9.06 -17.73 18.61
CA VAL A 70 10.07 -18.23 17.67
C VAL A 70 11.00 -19.15 18.45
N LEU A 71 11.06 -20.43 18.06
CA LEU A 71 11.88 -21.45 18.71
C LEU A 71 13.28 -21.49 18.09
N GLU A 72 13.35 -21.43 16.76
CA GLU A 72 14.61 -21.37 16.00
C GLU A 72 14.52 -20.17 15.05
N PRO A 73 15.19 -19.04 15.36
CA PRO A 73 15.10 -17.83 14.55
C PRO A 73 15.89 -17.97 13.24
N SER A 74 15.39 -17.32 12.19
CA SER A 74 16.11 -17.17 10.94
C SER A 74 17.27 -16.19 11.13
N PRO A 75 18.42 -16.36 10.43
CA PRO A 75 19.48 -15.35 10.44
C PRO A 75 19.03 -13.98 9.91
N ASP A 76 17.93 -13.96 9.14
CA ASP A 76 17.33 -12.72 8.62
C ASP A 76 16.31 -12.10 9.61
N ARG A 77 16.05 -12.69 10.78
CA ARG A 77 15.12 -12.10 11.76
C ARG A 77 15.74 -10.86 12.41
N VAL A 78 14.93 -9.81 12.51
CA VAL A 78 15.28 -8.56 13.20
C VAL A 78 14.14 -8.15 14.12
N GLU A 79 14.46 -7.31 15.11
CA GLU A 79 13.43 -6.70 15.96
C GLU A 79 12.66 -5.63 15.17
N PRO A 80 11.32 -5.68 15.13
CA PRO A 80 10.52 -4.63 14.49
C PRO A 80 10.78 -3.25 15.11
N ARG A 81 10.93 -2.23 14.25
CA ARG A 81 11.10 -0.83 14.71
C ARG A 81 9.83 -0.25 15.33
N CYS A 82 8.65 -0.70 14.88
CA CYS A 82 7.37 -0.22 15.35
C CYS A 82 6.87 -1.03 16.55
N PRO A 83 6.58 -0.40 17.70
CA PRO A 83 6.06 -1.11 18.88
C PRO A 83 4.65 -1.68 18.67
N LEU A 84 3.92 -1.20 17.65
CA LEU A 84 2.59 -1.71 17.30
C LEU A 84 2.64 -2.81 16.23
N PHE A 85 3.82 -3.28 15.83
CA PHE A 85 3.94 -4.37 14.86
C PHE A 85 3.29 -5.65 15.41
N GLY A 86 2.54 -6.36 14.57
CA GLY A 86 1.77 -7.55 14.99
C GLY A 86 0.33 -7.25 15.41
N GLU A 87 0.11 -6.09 16.05
CA GLU A 87 -1.21 -5.61 16.46
C GLU A 87 -1.86 -4.69 15.42
N CYS A 88 -1.08 -3.74 14.88
CA CYS A 88 -1.49 -2.88 13.79
C CYS A 88 -1.51 -3.67 12.48
N GLY A 89 -2.62 -3.57 11.73
CA GLY A 89 -2.75 -4.23 10.42
C GLY A 89 -1.93 -3.62 9.28
N GLY A 90 -1.10 -2.60 9.55
CA GLY A 90 -0.43 -1.81 8.53
C GLY A 90 0.86 -2.42 7.96
N CYS A 91 1.63 -3.15 8.76
CA CYS A 91 2.94 -3.70 8.37
C CYS A 91 3.00 -5.21 8.62
N GLN A 92 3.53 -5.97 7.66
CA GLN A 92 3.58 -7.44 7.75
C GLN A 92 5.01 -7.98 7.91
N LEU A 93 6.05 -7.24 7.53
CA LEU A 93 7.41 -7.78 7.34
C LEU A 93 8.51 -7.13 8.19
N GLN A 94 8.19 -6.28 9.18
CA GLN A 94 9.22 -5.58 9.97
C GLN A 94 10.11 -6.51 10.81
N HIS A 95 9.68 -7.76 11.03
CA HIS A 95 10.45 -8.80 11.72
C HIS A 95 11.54 -9.45 10.83
N MET A 96 11.66 -9.03 9.57
CA MET A 96 12.68 -9.50 8.63
C MET A 96 13.61 -8.37 8.22
N ALA A 97 14.91 -8.66 8.13
CA ALA A 97 15.91 -7.78 7.58
C ALA A 97 15.50 -7.32 6.16
N TYR A 98 15.75 -6.06 5.84
CA TYR A 98 15.27 -5.48 4.58
C TYR A 98 15.71 -6.26 3.31
N PRO A 99 16.96 -6.73 3.19
CA PRO A 99 17.37 -7.57 2.06
C PRO A 99 16.54 -8.87 1.95
N ALA A 100 16.15 -9.47 3.07
CA ALA A 100 15.31 -10.66 3.08
C ALA A 100 13.87 -10.36 2.62
N GLN A 101 13.34 -9.19 2.97
CA GLN A 101 12.03 -8.74 2.47
C GLN A 101 12.04 -8.60 0.94
N LEU A 102 13.13 -8.07 0.37
CA LEU A 102 13.31 -7.92 -1.07
C LEU A 102 13.34 -9.30 -1.76
N ARG A 103 14.21 -10.21 -1.28
CA ARG A 103 14.30 -11.58 -1.81
C ARG A 103 12.96 -12.31 -1.77
N ALA A 104 12.23 -12.19 -0.66
CA ALA A 104 10.95 -12.86 -0.51
C ALA A 104 9.86 -12.29 -1.43
N LYS A 105 9.79 -10.95 -1.60
CA LYS A 105 8.86 -10.32 -2.55
C LYS A 105 9.17 -10.70 -3.99
N GLU A 106 10.44 -10.73 -4.37
CA GLU A 106 10.88 -11.15 -5.69
C GLU A 106 10.50 -12.61 -5.96
N ALA A 107 10.76 -13.51 -5.01
CA ALA A 107 10.37 -14.91 -5.10
C ALA A 107 8.85 -15.09 -5.29
N VAL A 108 8.02 -14.28 -4.58
CA VAL A 108 6.56 -14.30 -4.75
C VAL A 108 6.15 -13.88 -6.16
N VAL A 109 6.67 -12.77 -6.69
CA VAL A 109 6.33 -12.32 -8.06
C VAL A 109 6.73 -13.38 -9.09
N ARG A 110 7.92 -13.96 -8.91
CA ARG A 110 8.49 -14.96 -9.81
C ARG A 110 7.68 -16.25 -9.84
N GLU A 111 7.31 -16.76 -8.67
CA GLU A 111 6.46 -17.95 -8.57
C GLU A 111 5.09 -17.71 -9.20
N GLN A 112 4.47 -16.55 -8.96
CA GLN A 112 3.13 -16.24 -9.47
C GLN A 112 3.12 -16.05 -10.99
N LEU A 113 4.10 -15.35 -11.56
CA LEU A 113 4.21 -15.20 -13.02
C LEU A 113 4.50 -16.53 -13.71
N LYS A 114 5.32 -17.39 -13.11
CA LYS A 114 5.58 -18.74 -13.62
C LYS A 114 4.34 -19.63 -13.54
N ARG A 115 3.71 -19.73 -12.37
CA ARG A 115 2.63 -20.67 -12.10
C ARG A 115 1.29 -20.25 -12.71
N ILE A 116 0.93 -18.97 -12.59
CA ILE A 116 -0.36 -18.44 -13.06
C ILE A 116 -0.22 -17.85 -14.45
N GLY A 117 0.83 -17.06 -14.68
CA GLY A 117 1.06 -16.40 -15.96
C GLY A 117 1.62 -17.32 -17.04
N GLY A 118 2.18 -18.48 -16.68
CA GLY A 118 2.85 -19.37 -17.63
C GLY A 118 4.09 -18.74 -18.27
N LEU A 119 4.66 -17.71 -17.63
CA LEU A 119 5.80 -16.98 -18.14
C LEU A 119 7.11 -17.57 -17.62
N ASP A 120 8.14 -17.47 -18.44
CA ASP A 120 9.48 -17.84 -18.03
C ASP A 120 10.03 -16.88 -16.97
N ASP A 121 11.06 -17.37 -16.32
CA ASP A 121 11.66 -16.80 -15.13
C ASP A 121 12.48 -15.52 -15.44
N ASP A 122 13.01 -15.42 -16.65
CA ASP A 122 13.82 -14.32 -17.18
C ASP A 122 13.05 -13.01 -17.42
N VAL A 123 11.70 -13.05 -17.45
CA VAL A 123 10.87 -11.84 -17.55
C VAL A 123 10.91 -10.97 -16.28
N VAL A 124 11.38 -11.54 -15.16
CA VAL A 124 11.44 -10.87 -13.87
C VAL A 124 12.84 -10.30 -13.65
N ARG A 125 12.94 -8.96 -13.70
CA ARG A 125 14.15 -8.23 -13.29
C ARG A 125 14.29 -8.23 -11.75
N PRO A 126 15.51 -8.08 -11.21
CA PRO A 126 15.73 -7.92 -9.78
C PRO A 126 14.90 -6.78 -9.18
N ILE A 127 14.39 -6.98 -7.96
CA ILE A 127 13.58 -5.97 -7.28
C ILE A 127 14.41 -4.73 -6.95
N VAL A 128 13.88 -3.56 -7.31
CA VAL A 128 14.47 -2.27 -6.92
C VAL A 128 14.05 -1.95 -5.49
N GLY A 129 15.02 -1.94 -4.57
CA GLY A 129 14.80 -1.60 -3.17
C GLY A 129 14.75 -0.09 -2.92
N ALA A 130 14.13 0.30 -1.81
CA ALA A 130 14.21 1.65 -1.27
C ALA A 130 15.56 1.87 -0.59
N ARG A 131 16.16 3.03 -0.83
CA ARG A 131 17.38 3.47 -0.13
C ARG A 131 17.14 3.64 1.37
N GLU A 132 15.99 4.19 1.73
CA GLU A 132 15.52 4.40 3.10
C GLU A 132 14.12 3.76 3.23
N PRO A 133 13.98 2.58 3.86
CA PRO A 133 12.70 1.88 3.99
C PRO A 133 11.82 2.40 5.15
N TRP A 134 12.12 3.58 5.69
CA TRP A 134 11.36 4.25 6.75
C TRP A 134 10.94 5.67 6.32
N GLY A 135 10.00 6.27 7.05
CA GLY A 135 9.58 7.66 6.80
C GLY A 135 8.97 7.94 5.42
N TYR A 136 8.67 6.90 4.64
CA TYR A 136 8.36 7.05 3.22
C TYR A 136 6.89 7.36 2.95
N ARG A 137 5.99 7.09 3.89
CA ARG A 137 4.55 7.10 3.68
C ARG A 137 3.99 8.52 3.82
N ASN A 138 3.83 9.18 2.68
CA ASN A 138 3.34 10.55 2.57
C ASN A 138 1.82 10.71 2.77
N HIS A 139 1.06 9.60 2.83
CA HIS A 139 -0.39 9.59 3.00
C HIS A 139 -0.81 8.54 4.04
N VAL A 140 -1.42 9.01 5.12
CA VAL A 140 -1.93 8.17 6.21
C VAL A 140 -3.42 8.45 6.41
N ARG A 141 -4.20 7.39 6.60
CA ARG A 141 -5.61 7.49 6.99
C ARG A 141 -5.76 6.91 8.37
N PHE A 142 -6.05 7.76 9.34
CA PHE A 142 -6.30 7.35 10.70
C PHE A 142 -7.79 7.16 10.94
N SER A 143 -8.13 6.12 11.68
CA SER A 143 -9.44 5.97 12.30
C SER A 143 -9.52 6.80 13.58
N THR A 144 -10.73 7.21 13.94
CA THR A 144 -10.98 8.07 15.10
C THR A 144 -11.84 7.38 16.15
N GLY A 145 -11.51 7.62 17.42
CA GLY A 145 -12.21 7.06 18.56
C GLY A 145 -13.49 7.82 18.85
N LYS A 146 -14.64 7.13 18.92
CA LYS A 146 -15.94 7.77 19.12
C LYS A 146 -16.07 8.55 20.44
N LYS A 147 -15.46 8.05 21.52
CA LYS A 147 -15.64 8.58 22.88
C LYS A 147 -14.71 9.76 23.18
N PHE A 148 -13.43 9.60 22.89
CA PHE A 148 -12.40 10.56 23.27
C PHE A 148 -11.79 11.29 22.08
N GLY A 149 -12.09 10.90 20.83
CA GLY A 149 -11.50 11.51 19.65
C GLY A 149 -10.05 11.12 19.39
N ASP A 150 -9.51 10.11 20.07
CA ASP A 150 -8.18 9.57 19.79
C ASP A 150 -8.03 9.13 18.33
N VAL A 151 -6.81 9.21 17.82
CA VAL A 151 -6.47 8.95 16.43
C VAL A 151 -5.53 7.76 16.35
N GLY A 152 -5.80 6.85 15.42
CA GLY A 152 -5.03 5.61 15.33
C GLY A 152 -5.43 4.69 14.19
N PHE A 153 -5.14 3.40 14.33
CA PHE A 153 -5.50 2.37 13.36
C PHE A 153 -6.47 1.37 13.98
N ILE A 154 -7.15 0.59 13.14
CA ILE A 154 -7.93 -0.54 13.63
C ILE A 154 -7.01 -1.72 13.91
N SER A 155 -7.21 -2.39 15.05
CA SER A 155 -6.48 -3.62 15.38
C SER A 155 -6.62 -4.67 14.27
N ARG A 156 -5.56 -5.44 14.00
CA ARG A 156 -5.58 -6.58 13.06
C ARG A 156 -6.68 -7.58 13.41
N ARG A 157 -6.98 -7.75 14.69
CA ARG A 157 -8.06 -8.63 15.18
C ARG A 157 -9.46 -8.03 15.05
N GLY A 158 -9.58 -6.80 14.56
CA GLY A 158 -10.85 -6.08 14.42
C GLY A 158 -11.39 -5.48 15.72
N HIS A 159 -10.67 -5.63 16.84
CA HIS A 159 -11.08 -5.11 18.13
C HIS A 159 -10.55 -3.69 18.35
N GLY A 160 -11.42 -2.70 18.11
CA GLY A 160 -11.21 -1.33 18.58
C GLY A 160 -10.10 -0.54 17.88
N LEU A 161 -9.95 0.69 18.37
CA LEU A 161 -8.94 1.64 17.92
C LEU A 161 -7.63 1.38 18.69
N LEU A 162 -6.55 1.15 17.95
CA LEU A 162 -5.19 1.22 18.44
C LEU A 162 -4.72 2.66 18.31
N LYS A 163 -4.62 3.37 19.43
CA LYS A 163 -4.04 4.72 19.47
C LYS A 163 -2.58 4.65 18.97
N VAL A 164 -2.21 5.60 18.11
CA VAL A 164 -0.86 5.65 17.53
C VAL A 164 -0.17 6.92 18.01
N GLU A 165 0.97 6.76 18.67
CA GLU A 165 1.83 7.88 19.07
C GLU A 165 2.89 8.19 18.01
N ASN A 166 3.36 7.15 17.30
CA ASN A 166 4.33 7.27 16.23
C ASN A 166 4.17 6.12 15.23
N CYS A 167 4.41 6.39 13.94
CA CYS A 167 4.46 5.39 12.90
C CYS A 167 5.80 5.51 12.13
N PRO A 168 6.76 4.59 12.31
CA PRO A 168 8.09 4.69 11.71
C PRO A 168 8.13 4.73 10.17
N ILE A 169 7.08 4.25 9.52
CA ILE A 169 6.96 4.31 8.05
C ILE A 169 6.27 5.58 7.57
N ALA A 170 5.59 6.34 8.44
CA ALA A 170 4.95 7.60 8.09
C ALA A 170 5.99 8.71 7.93
N ASP A 171 5.72 9.61 6.99
CA ASP A 171 6.50 10.84 6.80
C ASP A 171 6.72 11.56 8.16
N PRO A 172 7.94 12.06 8.43
CA PRO A 172 8.25 12.73 9.70
C PRO A 172 7.27 13.84 10.07
N TRP A 173 6.83 14.64 9.10
CA TRP A 173 5.86 15.72 9.31
C TRP A 173 4.50 15.17 9.77
N VAL A 174 4.09 14.01 9.27
CA VAL A 174 2.85 13.34 9.73
C VAL A 174 2.98 12.94 11.19
N ASN A 175 4.15 12.43 11.60
CA ASN A 175 4.42 12.12 13.01
C ASN A 175 4.48 13.37 13.89
N ASP A 176 4.94 14.51 13.36
CA ASP A 176 5.00 15.78 14.11
C ASP A 176 3.62 16.35 14.44
N ILE A 177 2.65 16.19 13.54
CA ILE A 177 1.28 16.67 13.76
C ILE A 177 0.38 15.67 14.51
N LEU A 178 0.74 14.38 14.51
CA LEU A 178 -0.08 13.31 15.08
C LEU A 178 -0.46 13.53 16.56
N PRO A 179 0.47 13.92 17.47
CA PRO A 179 0.12 14.22 18.86
C PRO A 179 -0.95 15.31 19.01
N ARG A 180 -0.99 16.27 18.08
CA ARG A 180 -1.93 17.40 18.08
C ARG A 180 -3.31 17.01 17.53
N LEU A 181 -3.41 15.86 16.84
CA LEU A 181 -4.68 15.29 16.39
C LEU A 181 -5.36 14.44 17.48
N GLN A 182 -4.59 13.93 18.45
CA GLN A 182 -5.12 13.10 19.53
C GLN A 182 -6.19 13.87 20.33
N GLY A 183 -7.35 13.25 20.52
CA GLY A 183 -8.47 13.85 21.23
C GLY A 183 -9.42 14.68 20.37
N HIS A 184 -9.06 15.00 19.13
CA HIS A 184 -9.82 15.91 18.26
C HIS A 184 -10.68 15.21 17.20
N GLY A 185 -10.61 13.88 17.10
CA GLY A 185 -11.33 13.09 16.10
C GLY A 185 -12.79 12.73 16.44
N ALA A 186 -13.35 13.24 17.55
CA ALA A 186 -14.70 12.88 17.98
C ALA A 186 -15.75 13.31 16.93
N GLY A 187 -16.68 12.42 16.60
CA GLY A 187 -17.69 12.66 15.56
C GLY A 187 -17.20 12.47 14.12
N LEU A 188 -15.89 12.29 13.91
CA LEU A 188 -15.32 11.90 12.62
C LEU A 188 -15.25 10.38 12.53
N HIS A 189 -15.25 9.84 11.30
CA HIS A 189 -14.96 8.42 11.05
C HIS A 189 -13.47 8.18 10.82
N GLN A 190 -12.84 9.05 10.04
CA GLN A 190 -11.44 9.00 9.67
C GLN A 190 -10.89 10.40 9.44
N ILE A 191 -9.58 10.56 9.67
CA ILE A 191 -8.80 11.73 9.29
C ILE A 191 -7.70 11.24 8.34
N GLN A 192 -7.66 11.78 7.14
CA GLN A 192 -6.57 11.56 6.20
C GLN A 192 -5.59 12.72 6.25
N VAL A 193 -4.31 12.37 6.27
CA VAL A 193 -3.19 13.30 6.25
C VAL A 193 -2.34 13.01 5.04
N ARG A 194 -2.02 14.04 4.27
CA ARG A 194 -1.04 13.99 3.18
C ARG A 194 -0.01 15.09 3.35
N HIS A 195 1.24 14.81 2.97
CA HIS A 195 2.32 15.79 2.99
C HIS A 195 3.24 15.57 1.79
N SER A 196 3.56 16.64 1.08
CA SER A 196 4.61 16.63 0.07
C SER A 196 5.86 17.28 0.64
N ALA A 197 6.89 16.49 0.92
CA ALA A 197 8.19 17.03 1.35
C ALA A 197 8.83 17.92 0.26
N ALA A 198 8.51 17.69 -1.01
CA ALA A 198 9.09 18.41 -2.14
C ALA A 198 8.49 19.80 -2.36
N THR A 199 7.20 19.99 -2.04
CA THR A 199 6.50 21.28 -2.20
C THR A 199 6.20 21.98 -0.87
N GLY A 200 6.26 21.26 0.25
CA GLY A 200 5.78 21.71 1.56
C GLY A 200 4.26 21.74 1.68
N SER A 201 3.52 21.38 0.63
CA SER A 201 2.06 21.33 0.66
C SER A 201 1.58 20.13 1.49
N PHE A 202 0.47 20.30 2.18
CA PHE A 202 -0.16 19.24 2.96
C PHE A 202 -1.68 19.31 2.88
N LEU A 203 -2.33 18.23 3.31
CA LEU A 203 -3.77 18.13 3.46
C LEU A 203 -4.11 17.35 4.71
N VAL A 204 -5.03 17.89 5.51
CA VAL A 204 -5.67 17.19 6.64
C VAL A 204 -7.17 17.27 6.42
N ASN A 205 -7.81 16.15 6.08
CA ASN A 205 -9.23 16.12 5.72
C ASN A 205 -9.97 14.99 6.47
N PRO A 206 -11.19 15.22 6.98
CA PRO A 206 -11.99 16.45 6.92
C PRO A 206 -11.45 17.55 7.84
N ALA A 207 -12.18 18.65 7.98
CA ALA A 207 -11.88 19.67 8.97
C ALA A 207 -11.89 19.06 10.38
N VAL A 208 -10.88 19.37 11.18
CA VAL A 208 -10.69 18.87 12.55
C VAL A 208 -10.69 20.08 13.49
N PRO A 209 -11.78 20.32 14.25
CA PRO A 209 -11.87 21.46 15.15
C PRO A 209 -10.85 21.40 16.30
N GLY A 210 -10.32 22.56 16.69
CA GLY A 210 -9.48 22.72 17.89
C GLY A 210 -8.00 22.39 17.72
N VAL A 211 -7.54 22.03 16.51
CA VAL A 211 -6.12 21.80 16.24
C VAL A 211 -5.40 23.08 15.78
N PRO A 212 -4.11 23.26 16.07
CA PRO A 212 -3.39 24.52 15.86
C PRO A 212 -2.84 24.68 14.43
N PHE A 213 -3.44 24.03 13.43
CA PHE A 213 -3.01 24.09 12.03
C PHE A 213 -4.21 23.96 11.07
N PRO A 214 -4.07 24.41 9.81
CA PRO A 214 -5.14 24.33 8.81
C PRO A 214 -5.60 22.88 8.54
N THR A 215 -6.91 22.68 8.55
CA THR A 215 -7.56 21.41 8.17
C THR A 215 -8.76 21.68 7.26
N GLY A 216 -9.30 20.63 6.63
CA GLY A 216 -10.41 20.72 5.69
C GLY A 216 -10.00 21.00 4.23
N GLN A 217 -8.70 20.91 3.91
CA GLN A 217 -8.23 21.03 2.54
C GLN A 217 -8.85 19.92 1.67
N THR A 218 -9.33 20.28 0.48
CA THR A 218 -9.91 19.34 -0.48
C THR A 218 -8.89 18.79 -1.47
N SER A 219 -7.72 19.44 -1.59
CA SER A 219 -6.58 19.01 -2.41
C SER A 219 -5.25 19.51 -1.83
N TYR A 220 -4.14 18.96 -2.31
CA TYR A 220 -2.78 19.43 -2.03
C TYR A 220 -1.92 19.35 -3.31
N LEU A 221 -0.74 19.96 -3.27
CA LEU A 221 0.24 19.90 -4.35
C LEU A 221 1.32 18.85 -4.04
N GLU A 222 1.52 17.90 -4.94
CA GLU A 222 2.62 16.94 -4.88
C GLU A 222 3.61 17.18 -6.02
N ARG A 223 4.86 16.72 -5.87
CA ARG A 223 5.85 16.74 -6.95
C ARG A 223 6.37 15.34 -7.23
N LEU A 224 6.39 14.97 -8.51
CA LEU A 224 6.96 13.71 -8.99
C LEU A 224 7.62 13.93 -10.36
N ALA A 225 8.84 13.44 -10.52
CA ALA A 225 9.64 13.55 -11.73
C ALA A 225 9.74 14.99 -12.26
N GLY A 226 9.88 15.96 -11.35
CA GLY A 226 9.98 17.39 -11.68
C GLY A 226 8.65 18.07 -12.07
N HIS A 227 7.53 17.36 -12.02
CA HIS A 227 6.21 17.90 -12.32
C HIS A 227 5.35 18.02 -11.07
N ASP A 228 4.60 19.13 -10.98
CA ASP A 228 3.64 19.37 -9.91
C ASP A 228 2.27 18.79 -10.26
N PHE A 229 1.64 18.16 -9.27
CA PHE A 229 0.33 17.51 -9.38
C PHE A 229 -0.59 18.04 -8.30
N VAL A 230 -1.72 18.61 -8.72
CA VAL A 230 -2.87 18.82 -7.83
C VAL A 230 -3.52 17.46 -7.60
N VAL A 231 -3.70 17.11 -6.33
CA VAL A 231 -4.29 15.83 -5.92
C VAL A 231 -5.40 16.09 -4.90
N SER A 232 -6.62 15.74 -5.28
CA SER A 232 -7.79 15.78 -4.42
C SER A 232 -7.69 14.77 -3.26
N ALA A 233 -8.35 15.07 -2.14
CA ALA A 233 -8.39 14.21 -0.95
C ALA A 233 -8.76 12.75 -1.29
N SER A 234 -9.77 12.58 -2.15
CA SER A 234 -10.32 11.29 -2.57
C SER A 234 -9.60 10.66 -3.77
N ALA A 235 -8.69 11.38 -4.44
CA ALA A 235 -7.94 10.84 -5.57
C ALA A 235 -6.76 9.97 -5.10
N PHE A 236 -6.39 8.98 -5.89
CA PHE A 236 -5.19 8.18 -5.61
C PHE A 236 -3.94 8.96 -6.03
N PHE A 237 -2.88 8.84 -5.22
CA PHE A 237 -1.52 9.19 -5.59
C PHE A 237 -0.55 8.27 -4.84
N GLN A 238 0.68 8.14 -5.37
CA GLN A 238 1.66 7.21 -4.81
C GLN A 238 2.05 7.62 -3.39
N VAL A 239 1.99 6.66 -2.46
CA VAL A 239 2.23 6.93 -1.03
C VAL A 239 3.71 7.00 -0.65
N ASN A 240 4.59 6.59 -1.57
CA ASN A 240 6.05 6.61 -1.40
C ASN A 240 6.65 7.33 -2.61
N THR A 241 6.91 8.64 -2.47
CA THR A 241 7.39 9.47 -3.58
C THR A 241 8.72 8.96 -4.11
N ALA A 242 9.67 8.59 -3.24
CA ALA A 242 10.99 8.12 -3.66
C ALA A 242 10.93 6.83 -4.51
N GLN A 243 10.04 5.89 -4.16
CA GLN A 243 9.83 4.69 -4.98
C GLN A 243 8.96 4.94 -6.22
N ALA A 244 8.09 5.96 -6.18
CA ALA A 244 7.38 6.41 -7.36
C ALA A 244 8.32 7.02 -8.42
N GLU A 245 9.40 7.71 -8.00
CA GLU A 245 10.45 8.18 -8.92
C GLU A 245 11.15 7.00 -9.61
N GLU A 246 11.49 5.94 -8.87
CA GLU A 246 12.04 4.71 -9.46
C GLU A 246 11.06 4.03 -10.42
N LEU A 247 9.76 3.99 -10.07
CA LEU A 247 8.73 3.48 -10.97
C LEU A 247 8.67 4.30 -12.26
N VAL A 248 8.70 5.63 -12.17
CA VAL A 248 8.73 6.51 -13.33
C VAL A 248 9.97 6.24 -14.19
N ARG A 249 11.16 6.10 -13.58
CA ARG A 249 12.38 5.75 -14.31
C ARG A 249 12.22 4.44 -15.08
N LEU A 250 11.74 3.38 -14.41
CA LEU A 250 11.57 2.05 -15.00
C LEU A 250 10.54 2.04 -16.14
N VAL A 251 9.43 2.77 -16.00
CA VAL A 251 8.45 2.95 -17.08
C VAL A 251 9.08 3.73 -18.24
N GLY A 252 9.83 4.79 -17.94
CA GLY A 252 10.53 5.60 -18.93
C GLY A 252 11.59 4.83 -19.72
N GLU A 253 12.22 3.81 -19.14
CA GLU A 253 13.14 2.89 -19.83
C GLU A 253 12.42 1.91 -20.78
N ALA A 254 11.19 1.52 -20.43
CA ALA A 254 10.38 0.62 -21.24
C ALA A 254 9.67 1.35 -22.41
N LEU A 255 9.49 2.67 -22.29
CA LEU A 255 8.90 3.52 -23.33
C LEU A 255 9.95 3.99 -24.35
N PRO A 256 9.57 4.21 -25.62
CA PRO A 256 10.47 4.79 -26.61
C PRO A 256 10.86 6.24 -26.25
N SER A 257 12.00 6.70 -26.78
CA SER A 257 12.45 8.09 -26.63
C SER A 257 11.57 9.09 -27.38
N ARG A 258 10.94 8.64 -28.49
CA ARG A 258 9.89 9.35 -29.23
C ARG A 258 8.83 8.37 -29.74
N GLY A 259 7.57 8.79 -29.78
CA GLY A 259 6.48 7.99 -30.35
C GLY A 259 5.31 8.84 -30.87
N ARG A 260 4.44 8.23 -31.69
CA ARG A 260 3.25 8.92 -32.23
C ARG A 260 2.19 9.17 -31.15
N LEU A 261 1.88 8.14 -30.38
CA LEU A 261 0.75 8.14 -29.45
C LEU A 261 1.10 7.42 -28.15
N LEU A 262 0.83 8.06 -27.02
CA LEU A 262 0.77 7.43 -25.71
C LEU A 262 -0.68 7.33 -25.25
N VAL A 263 -1.10 6.13 -24.84
CA VAL A 263 -2.37 5.92 -24.13
C VAL A 263 -2.05 5.53 -22.69
N ASP A 264 -2.36 6.43 -21.76
CA ASP A 264 -2.28 6.20 -20.31
C ASP A 264 -3.63 5.67 -19.83
N ALA A 265 -3.78 4.33 -19.82
CA ALA A 265 -4.96 3.66 -19.33
C ALA A 265 -4.97 3.66 -17.79
N PHE A 266 -6.14 3.91 -17.18
CA PHE A 266 -6.28 4.06 -15.73
C PHE A 266 -5.41 5.19 -15.16
N ALA A 267 -5.30 6.30 -15.90
CA ALA A 267 -4.36 7.39 -15.66
C ALA A 267 -4.47 8.08 -14.28
N GLY A 268 -5.59 7.89 -13.58
CA GLY A 268 -5.86 8.56 -12.31
C GLY A 268 -5.78 10.08 -12.48
N VAL A 269 -4.84 10.72 -11.78
CA VAL A 269 -4.58 12.18 -11.87
C VAL A 269 -3.71 12.58 -13.08
N GLY A 270 -3.45 11.67 -14.01
CA GLY A 270 -2.66 11.91 -15.23
C GLY A 270 -1.15 11.81 -15.02
N THR A 271 -0.68 10.93 -14.13
CA THR A 271 0.73 10.89 -13.70
C THR A 271 1.68 10.60 -14.85
N PHE A 272 1.53 9.46 -15.53
CA PHE A 272 2.41 9.08 -16.63
C PHE A 272 2.14 9.90 -17.88
N ALA A 273 0.86 10.18 -18.18
CA ALA A 273 0.48 11.09 -19.26
C ALA A 273 1.17 12.46 -19.16
N ARG A 274 1.30 13.03 -17.95
CA ARG A 274 2.00 14.29 -17.72
C ARG A 274 3.51 14.15 -17.92
N ILE A 275 4.10 13.15 -17.26
CA ILE A 275 5.57 12.99 -17.19
C ILE A 275 6.16 12.67 -18.57
N PHE A 276 5.48 11.85 -19.37
CA PHE A 276 6.00 11.39 -20.65
C PHE A 276 5.49 12.18 -21.85
N ALA A 277 4.73 13.26 -21.64
CA ALA A 277 4.09 13.98 -22.73
C ALA A 277 5.04 14.45 -23.83
N ASP A 278 6.23 14.94 -23.46
CA ASP A 278 7.20 15.49 -24.41
C ASP A 278 7.85 14.42 -25.30
N ARG A 279 7.64 13.13 -25.00
CA ARG A 279 8.12 12.01 -25.82
C ARG A 279 7.13 11.62 -26.92
N PHE A 280 5.91 12.17 -26.94
CA PHE A 280 4.88 11.72 -27.87
C PHE A 280 4.24 12.86 -28.65
N ASP A 281 3.84 12.62 -29.90
CA ASP A 281 3.10 13.63 -30.69
C ASP A 281 1.70 13.87 -30.11
N SER A 282 1.08 12.84 -29.52
CA SER A 282 -0.21 12.91 -28.86
C SER A 282 -0.26 12.01 -27.62
N VAL A 283 -0.96 12.46 -26.57
CA VAL A 283 -1.21 11.72 -25.34
C VAL A 283 -2.70 11.66 -25.04
N ILE A 284 -3.18 10.47 -24.69
CA ILE A 284 -4.55 10.25 -24.23
C ILE A 284 -4.50 9.62 -22.84
N ALA A 285 -5.04 10.32 -21.85
CA ALA A 285 -5.25 9.79 -20.51
C ALA A 285 -6.70 9.32 -20.37
N ILE A 286 -6.93 8.13 -19.80
CA ILE A 286 -8.27 7.59 -19.53
C ILE A 286 -8.45 7.41 -18.02
N ALA A 287 -9.47 8.04 -17.43
CA ALA A 287 -9.78 7.90 -16.01
C ALA A 287 -11.29 7.84 -15.75
N GLU A 288 -11.73 6.90 -14.92
CA GLU A 288 -13.15 6.74 -14.55
C GLU A 288 -13.55 7.59 -13.34
N SER A 289 -12.67 7.71 -12.34
CA SER A 289 -12.98 8.42 -11.10
C SER A 289 -13.16 9.92 -11.34
N ASN A 290 -14.33 10.45 -10.96
CA ASN A 290 -14.65 11.87 -11.09
C ASN A 290 -13.63 12.80 -10.40
N SER A 291 -13.11 12.44 -9.22
CA SER A 291 -12.11 13.28 -8.54
C SER A 291 -10.79 13.26 -9.28
N ALA A 292 -10.31 12.07 -9.64
CA ALA A 292 -9.04 11.91 -10.34
C ALA A 292 -9.07 12.54 -11.74
N ALA A 293 -10.19 12.42 -12.46
CA ALA A 293 -10.36 13.03 -13.78
C ALA A 293 -10.37 14.57 -13.74
N ARG A 294 -10.94 15.19 -12.70
CA ARG A 294 -10.84 16.64 -12.49
C ARG A 294 -9.40 17.06 -12.24
N ASP A 295 -8.70 16.35 -11.36
CA ASP A 295 -7.29 16.60 -11.07
C ASP A 295 -6.43 16.46 -12.33
N ALA A 296 -6.64 15.39 -13.12
CA ALA A 296 -5.95 15.17 -14.39
C ALA A 296 -6.21 16.28 -15.41
N LYS A 297 -7.43 16.83 -15.49
CA LYS A 297 -7.71 17.97 -16.36
C LYS A 297 -6.88 19.20 -15.96
N VAL A 298 -6.67 19.42 -14.67
CA VAL A 298 -5.80 20.51 -14.17
C VAL A 298 -4.33 20.21 -14.48
N ASN A 299 -3.85 19.01 -14.12
CA ASN A 299 -2.45 18.60 -14.25
C ASN A 299 -1.99 18.53 -15.72
N LEU A 300 -2.88 18.14 -16.63
CA LEU A 300 -2.61 18.09 -18.07
C LEU A 300 -2.90 19.42 -18.78
N GLY A 301 -3.54 20.40 -18.13
CA GLY A 301 -3.87 21.69 -18.74
C GLY A 301 -2.69 22.42 -19.42
N PRO A 302 -1.47 22.42 -18.84
CA PRO A 302 -0.29 23.00 -19.49
C PRO A 302 0.28 22.17 -20.66
N VAL A 303 -0.19 20.93 -20.87
CA VAL A 303 0.34 19.99 -21.87
C VAL A 303 -0.52 20.05 -23.13
N LYS A 304 -0.01 20.70 -24.18
CA LYS A 304 -0.77 21.00 -25.40
C LYS A 304 -1.17 19.75 -26.21
N ASN A 305 -0.36 18.70 -26.14
CA ASN A 305 -0.55 17.44 -26.85
C ASN A 305 -1.27 16.37 -26.00
N ALA A 306 -1.75 16.69 -24.79
CA ALA A 306 -2.45 15.74 -23.94
C ALA A 306 -3.94 16.05 -23.80
N ARG A 307 -4.76 14.99 -23.82
CA ARG A 307 -6.20 15.09 -23.56
C ARG A 307 -6.66 13.98 -22.62
N ILE A 308 -7.66 14.29 -21.80
CA ILE A 308 -8.33 13.31 -20.94
C ILE A 308 -9.63 12.81 -21.57
N ARG A 309 -9.91 11.53 -21.39
CA ARG A 309 -11.20 10.88 -21.62
C ARG A 309 -11.72 10.33 -20.30
N ILE A 310 -12.98 10.63 -19.99
CA ILE A 310 -13.61 10.25 -18.72
C ILE A 310 -14.53 9.06 -18.97
N GLY A 311 -14.25 7.95 -18.30
CA GLY A 311 -15.02 6.72 -18.43
C GLY A 311 -14.15 5.49 -18.23
N LYS A 312 -14.74 4.33 -18.50
CA LYS A 312 -14.09 3.04 -18.39
C LYS A 312 -13.13 2.82 -19.56
N VAL A 313 -12.01 2.15 -19.28
CA VAL A 313 -10.99 1.87 -20.29
C VAL A 313 -11.55 0.94 -21.36
N GLU A 314 -12.30 -0.09 -20.95
CA GLU A 314 -12.91 -1.06 -21.85
C GLU A 314 -13.96 -0.45 -22.81
N ASP A 315 -14.57 0.69 -22.45
CA ASP A 315 -15.55 1.37 -23.29
C ASP A 315 -14.88 2.37 -24.24
N ILE A 316 -13.80 3.02 -23.80
CA ILE A 316 -13.15 4.11 -24.53
C ILE A 316 -12.08 3.60 -25.48
N LEU A 317 -11.25 2.65 -25.03
CA LEU A 317 -10.08 2.20 -25.77
C LEU A 317 -10.44 1.61 -27.15
N PRO A 318 -11.50 0.78 -27.30
CA PRO A 318 -11.90 0.26 -28.61
C PRO A 318 -12.33 1.33 -29.62
N ALA A 319 -12.72 2.53 -29.16
CA ALA A 319 -13.12 3.63 -30.04
C ALA A 319 -11.93 4.39 -30.65
N PHE A 320 -10.69 4.05 -30.25
CA PHE A 320 -9.48 4.52 -30.93
C PHE A 320 -9.17 3.56 -32.07
N GLU A 321 -9.94 3.64 -33.15
CA GLU A 321 -9.58 2.97 -34.41
C GLU A 321 -8.28 3.60 -34.97
N ASP A 322 -7.43 2.75 -35.56
CA ASP A 322 -5.97 2.93 -35.86
C ASP A 322 -5.51 4.28 -36.45
#